data_AF-A0A832UKE6-F1
#
_entry.id   AF-A0A832UKE6-F1
#
_cell.length_a   1.000
_cell.length_b   1.000
_cell.length_c   1.000
_cell.angle_alpha   90.00
_cell.angle_beta   90.00
_cell.angle_gamma   90.00
#
_symmetry.space_group_name_H-M   'P 1'
#
loop_
_entity.id
_entity.type
_entity.pdbx_description
1 polymer ?
#
loop_
_entity_poly.entity_id
_entity_poly.type
_entity_poly.pdbx_seq_one_letter_code
_entity_poly.pdbx_strand_id
1 'polypeptide(L)'
;MKTLPFIRGKNDRITVECATEEVSIHTRCVHCIHCAGIRDGKRIVPNPYAQEFKKQGRGSGDAFELLTAQTMFNTIVANPSADAIECADEKGEGFHPFWVR
;
A
#
# COMPACT_ATOMS: atom_id res chain seq x y z
N MET A 1 -14.91 -1.70 3.30
CA MET A 1 -13.69 -1.61 2.46
C MET A 1 -14.00 -0.75 1.24
N LYS A 2 -13.02 0.03 0.76
CA LYS A 2 -13.12 0.89 -0.43
C LYS A 2 -12.02 0.55 -1.44
N THR A 3 -12.35 0.60 -2.72
CA THR A 3 -11.39 0.47 -3.83
C THR A 3 -10.96 1.86 -4.26
N LEU A 4 -9.66 2.15 -4.20
CA LEU A 4 -9.08 3.44 -4.59
C LEU A 4 -8.36 3.28 -5.93
N PRO A 5 -8.92 3.78 -7.05
CA PRO A 5 -8.31 3.63 -8.37
C PRO A 5 -6.95 4.32 -8.46
N PHE A 6 -6.03 3.73 -9.22
CA PHE A 6 -4.74 4.31 -9.51
C PHE A 6 -4.89 5.54 -10.40
N ILE A 7 -4.28 6.64 -10.00
CA ILE A 7 -4.02 7.80 -10.82
C ILE A 7 -2.57 7.69 -11.30
N ARG A 8 -2.39 7.39 -12.59
CA ARG A 8 -1.06 7.27 -13.21
C ARG A 8 -0.63 8.64 -13.75
N GLY A 9 0.42 9.19 -13.15
CA GLY A 9 1.07 10.44 -13.56
C GLY A 9 2.31 10.22 -14.42
N LYS A 10 3.07 11.29 -14.63
CA LYS A 10 4.36 11.23 -15.34
C LYS A 10 5.43 10.53 -14.48
N ASN A 11 6.45 9.97 -15.14
CA ASN A 11 7.62 9.34 -14.49
C ASN A 11 7.24 8.21 -13.53
N ASP A 12 6.33 7.33 -13.95
CA ASP A 12 5.83 6.19 -13.17
C ASP A 12 5.27 6.54 -11.78
N ARG A 13 4.92 7.82 -11.56
CA ARG A 13 4.24 8.24 -10.34
C ARG A 13 2.83 7.67 -10.35
N ILE A 14 2.50 6.86 -9.36
CA ILE A 14 1.15 6.33 -9.17
C ILE A 14 0.64 6.79 -7.81
N THR A 15 -0.54 7.40 -7.83
CA THR A 15 -1.21 7.96 -6.65
C THR A 15 -2.65 7.45 -6.54
N VAL A 16 -3.29 7.70 -5.42
CA VAL A 16 -4.72 7.45 -5.19
C VAL A 16 -5.33 8.62 -4.42
N GLU A 17 -6.62 8.86 -4.59
CA GLU A 17 -7.38 9.75 -3.71
C GLU A 17 -7.63 9.03 -2.38
N CYS A 18 -7.06 9.54 -1.28
CA CYS A 18 -7.20 8.99 0.06
C CYS A 18 -7.77 10.06 1.00
N ALA A 19 -9.03 9.87 1.39
CA ALA A 19 -9.78 10.86 2.17
C ALA A 19 -9.75 12.24 1.47
N THR A 20 -9.10 13.24 2.06
CA THR A 20 -9.04 14.61 1.52
C THR A 20 -7.77 14.93 0.74
N GLU A 21 -6.88 13.97 0.52
CA GLU A 21 -5.62 14.21 -0.20
C GLU A 21 -5.28 13.12 -1.22
N GLU A 22 -4.54 13.51 -2.26
CA GLU A 22 -3.90 12.57 -3.16
C GLU A 22 -2.59 12.07 -2.55
N VAL A 23 -2.44 10.75 -2.40
CA VAL A 23 -1.25 10.14 -1.78
C VAL A 23 -0.53 9.20 -2.73
N SER A 24 0.80 9.15 -2.61
CA SER A 24 1.62 8.22 -3.39
C SER A 24 1.46 6.78 -2.91
N ILE A 25 1.35 5.86 -3.87
CA ILE A 25 1.28 4.44 -3.60
C ILE A 25 2.60 3.91 -3.02
N HIS A 26 3.71 4.28 -3.64
CA HIS A 26 5.04 3.75 -3.34
C HIS A 26 5.63 4.26 -2.02
N THR A 27 5.22 5.44 -1.54
CA THR A 27 5.78 6.06 -0.33
C THR A 27 4.78 6.23 0.82
N ARG A 28 3.47 6.22 0.55
CA ARG A 28 2.44 6.29 1.61
C ARG A 28 1.61 5.03 1.68
N CYS A 29 0.93 4.62 0.61
CA CYS A 29 -0.02 3.50 0.71
C CYS A 29 0.63 2.19 1.18
N VAL A 30 1.84 1.87 0.71
CA VAL A 30 2.58 0.67 1.15
C VAL A 30 2.76 0.61 2.68
N HIS A 31 2.89 1.77 3.33
CA HIS A 31 3.14 1.92 4.76
C HIS A 31 1.88 2.20 5.59
N CYS A 32 0.71 2.24 4.97
CA CYS A 32 -0.53 2.60 5.63
C CYS A 32 -1.16 1.39 6.33
N ILE A 33 -1.60 1.55 7.58
CA ILE A 33 -2.30 0.50 8.35
C ILE A 33 -3.61 0.05 7.68
N HIS A 34 -4.23 0.95 6.90
CA HIS A 34 -5.48 0.69 6.20
C HIS A 34 -5.28 0.07 4.82
N CYS A 35 -4.05 -0.03 4.31
CA CYS A 35 -3.78 -0.66 3.01
C CYS A 35 -3.95 -2.18 3.14
N ALA A 36 -5.11 -2.69 2.73
CA ALA A 36 -5.43 -4.11 2.79
C ALA A 36 -4.74 -4.89 1.66
N GLY A 37 -4.57 -4.28 0.48
CA GLY A 37 -3.89 -4.89 -0.65
C GLY A 37 -3.98 -4.11 -1.94
N ILE A 38 -3.47 -4.70 -3.01
CA ILE A 38 -3.49 -4.19 -4.37
C ILE A 38 -4.47 -5.06 -5.18
N ARG A 39 -5.35 -4.43 -5.95
CA ARG A 39 -6.16 -5.09 -6.95
C ARG A 39 -5.33 -5.30 -8.20
N ASP A 40 -5.09 -6.57 -8.54
CA ASP A 40 -4.35 -7.02 -9.71
C ASP A 40 -5.28 -7.87 -10.60
N GLY A 41 -5.91 -7.20 -11.56
CA GLY A 41 -7.00 -7.72 -12.37
C GLY A 41 -8.18 -8.19 -11.51
N LYS A 42 -8.39 -9.51 -11.44
CA LYS A 42 -9.48 -10.12 -10.66
C LYS A 42 -9.07 -10.51 -9.24
N ARG A 43 -7.78 -10.39 -8.89
CA ARG A 43 -7.24 -10.84 -7.61
C ARG A 43 -6.93 -9.65 -6.72
N ILE A 44 -6.98 -9.87 -5.41
CA ILE A 44 -6.48 -8.92 -4.42
C ILE A 44 -5.21 -9.54 -3.85
N VAL A 45 -4.08 -8.89 -4.09
CA VAL A 45 -2.80 -9.27 -3.50
C VAL A 45 -2.65 -8.49 -2.19
N PRO A 46 -2.61 -9.15 -1.03
CA PRO A 46 -2.52 -8.44 0.24
C PRO A 46 -1.19 -7.70 0.33
N ASN A 47 -1.14 -6.56 1.03
CA ASN A 47 0.06 -5.73 1.13
C ASN A 47 1.23 -6.54 1.75
N PRO A 48 2.28 -6.91 0.98
CA PRO A 48 3.40 -7.71 1.51
C PRO A 48 4.17 -7.00 2.61
N TYR A 49 4.32 -5.67 2.53
CA TYR A 49 4.98 -4.89 3.59
C TYR A 49 4.21 -4.99 4.91
N ALA A 50 2.89 -4.84 4.85
CA ALA A 50 2.03 -4.96 6.04
C ALA A 50 2.09 -6.38 6.66
N GLN A 51 2.18 -7.42 5.83
CA GLN A 51 2.33 -8.79 6.32
C GLN A 51 3.65 -8.96 7.05
N GLU A 52 4.75 -8.49 6.47
CA GLU A 52 6.08 -8.64 7.04
C GLU A 52 6.26 -7.81 8.31
N PHE A 53 5.78 -6.56 8.29
CA PHE A 53 5.75 -5.70 9.48
C PHE A 53 5.01 -6.35 10.66
N LYS A 54 3.87 -7.01 10.40
CA LYS A 54 3.10 -7.72 11.44
C LYS A 54 3.84 -8.94 12.01
N LYS A 55 4.60 -9.67 11.19
CA LYS A 55 5.40 -10.82 11.65
C LYS A 55 6.53 -10.40 12.58
N GLN A 56 7.18 -9.29 12.26
CA GLN A 56 8.34 -8.78 13.01
C GLN A 56 7.96 -8.17 14.38
N GLY A 57 6.67 -7.86 14.60
CA GLY A 57 6.19 -7.28 15.85
C GLY A 57 6.72 -5.85 16.07
N ARG A 58 6.79 -5.40 17.33
CA ARG A 58 7.28 -4.06 17.70
C ARG A 58 8.82 -3.97 17.86
N GLY A 59 9.56 -4.99 17.42
CA GLY A 59 11.01 -5.06 17.56
C GLY A 59 11.77 -4.57 16.32
N SER A 60 13.09 -4.53 16.43
CA SER A 60 14.03 -4.32 15.32
C SER A 60 13.97 -5.51 14.36
N GLY A 61 12.91 -5.57 13.57
CA GLY A 61 12.74 -6.59 12.56
C GLY A 61 13.80 -6.49 11.46
N ASP A 62 13.92 -7.55 10.67
CA ASP A 62 14.91 -7.58 9.62
C ASP A 62 14.59 -6.53 8.54
N ALA A 63 15.41 -5.49 8.50
CA ALA A 63 15.29 -4.40 7.54
C ALA A 63 15.40 -4.91 6.09
N PHE A 64 16.12 -6.00 5.85
CA PHE A 64 16.22 -6.62 4.54
C PHE A 64 14.87 -7.20 4.12
N GLU A 65 14.19 -7.95 4.99
CA GLU A 65 12.86 -8.52 4.71
C GLU A 65 11.81 -7.42 4.46
N LEU A 66 11.82 -6.33 5.22
CA LEU A 66 10.93 -5.18 4.97
C LEU A 66 11.22 -4.52 3.62
N LEU A 67 12.49 -4.37 3.26
CA LEU A 67 12.91 -3.82 1.95
C LEU A 67 12.50 -4.75 0.80
N THR A 68 12.66 -6.06 0.97
CA THR A 68 12.20 -7.07 0.01
C THR A 68 10.68 -7.01 -0.16
N ALA A 69 9.93 -6.93 0.93
CA ALA A 69 8.48 -6.80 0.91
C ALA A 69 8.01 -5.50 0.25
N GLN A 70 8.70 -4.38 0.49
CA GLN A 70 8.44 -3.10 -0.19
C GLN A 70 8.72 -3.20 -1.70
N THR A 71 9.81 -3.85 -2.08
CA THR A 71 10.14 -4.08 -3.50
C THR A 71 9.07 -4.93 -4.17
N MET A 72 8.61 -6.00 -3.51
CA MET A 72 7.51 -6.83 -4.00
C MET A 72 6.22 -6.03 -4.18
N PHE A 73 5.87 -5.17 -3.22
CA PHE A 73 4.73 -4.26 -3.35
C PHE A 73 4.85 -3.40 -4.62
N ASN A 74 6.02 -2.78 -4.82
CA ASN A 74 6.27 -1.94 -6.00
C ASN A 74 6.18 -2.73 -7.31
N THR A 75 6.68 -3.96 -7.35
CA THR A 75 6.56 -4.84 -8.52
C THR A 75 5.10 -5.16 -8.85
N ILE A 76 4.27 -5.42 -7.84
CA ILE A 76 2.83 -5.69 -8.06
C ILE A 76 2.15 -4.44 -8.61
N VAL A 77 2.43 -3.25 -8.05
CA VAL A 77 1.86 -1.98 -8.52
C VAL A 77 2.26 -1.65 -9.96
N ALA A 78 3.49 -2.03 -10.35
CA ALA A 78 4.00 -1.85 -11.71
C ALA A 78 3.37 -2.81 -12.73
N ASN A 79 2.72 -3.89 -12.30
CA ASN A 79 2.04 -4.82 -13.19
C ASN A 79 0.95 -4.08 -14.00
N PRO A 80 0.89 -4.22 -15.34
CA PRO A 80 -0.14 -3.58 -16.15
C PRO A 80 -1.58 -3.92 -15.75
N SER A 81 -1.80 -5.07 -15.12
CA SER A 81 -3.12 -5.46 -14.60
C SER A 81 -3.46 -4.88 -13.23
N ALA A 82 -2.52 -4.23 -12.55
CA ALA A 82 -2.80 -3.54 -11.29
C ALA A 82 -3.42 -2.16 -11.52
N ASP A 83 -4.57 -1.92 -10.91
CA ASP A 83 -5.41 -0.75 -11.19
C ASP A 83 -5.98 -0.04 -9.96
N ALA A 84 -5.90 -0.63 -8.76
CA ALA A 84 -6.42 -0.02 -7.54
C ALA A 84 -5.77 -0.52 -6.25
N ILE A 85 -5.90 0.26 -5.18
CA ILE A 85 -5.65 -0.16 -3.80
C ILE A 85 -6.97 -0.56 -3.14
N GLU A 86 -6.98 -1.68 -2.44
CA GLU A 86 -8.05 -2.04 -1.51
C GLU A 86 -7.72 -1.46 -0.13
N CYS A 87 -8.55 -0.52 0.31
CA CYS A 87 -8.36 0.25 1.53
C CYS A 87 -9.44 -0.10 2.57
N ALA A 88 -9.01 -0.36 3.79
CA ALA A 88 -9.85 -0.70 4.95
C ALA A 88 -10.28 0.51 5.78
N ASP A 89 -9.91 1.73 5.38
CA ASP A 89 -10.36 2.97 6.04
C ASP A 89 -11.80 3.30 5.64
N GLU A 90 -12.76 2.84 6.44
CA GLU A 90 -14.19 3.07 6.24
C GLU A 90 -14.67 4.44 6.75
N LYS A 91 -13.90 5.06 7.64
CA LYS A 91 -14.27 6.33 8.29
C LYS A 91 -13.69 7.56 7.60
N GLY A 92 -12.78 7.37 6.63
CA GLY A 92 -12.12 8.47 5.97
C GLY A 92 -11.04 9.11 6.85
N GLU A 93 -10.39 8.33 7.70
CA GLU A 93 -9.28 8.77 8.57
C GLU A 93 -8.04 9.18 7.76
N GLY A 94 -7.89 8.65 6.54
CA GLY A 94 -6.80 9.01 5.64
C GLY A 94 -5.55 8.17 5.87
N PHE A 95 -4.38 8.72 5.55
CA PHE A 95 -3.11 8.01 5.68
C PHE A 95 -2.67 7.89 7.15
N HIS A 96 -2.53 6.65 7.63
CA HIS A 96 -1.97 6.33 8.95
C HIS A 96 -0.82 5.32 8.81
N PRO A 97 0.43 5.70 9.11
CA PRO A 97 1.56 4.79 8.99
C PRO A 97 1.61 3.74 10.12
N PHE A 98 2.23 2.59 9.87
CA PHE A 98 2.36 1.53 10.88
C PHE A 98 3.09 1.93 12.18
N TRP A 99 3.94 2.95 12.15
CA TRP A 99 4.81 3.34 13.27
C TRP A 99 4.31 4.55 14.08
N VAL A 100 3.25 5.24 13.65
CA VAL A 100 2.65 6.34 14.43
C VAL A 100 1.33 5.85 14.99
N ARG A 101 1.18 5.92 16.31
CA ARG A 101 -0.08 5.67 17.02
C ARG A 101 -0.77 6.98 17.32
#